data_AF-A0A0J1BBQ4-F1
#
_entry.id   AF-A0A0J1BBQ4-F1
#
_cell.length_a   1.000
_cell.length_b   1.000
_cell.length_c   1.000
_cell.angle_alpha   90.00
_cell.angle_beta   90.00
_cell.angle_gamma   90.00
#
_symmetry.space_group_name_H-M   'P 1'
#
loop_
_entity.id
_entity.type
_entity.pdbx_description
1 polymer ?
#
loop_
_entity_poly.entity_id
_entity_poly.type
_entity_poly.pdbx_seq_one_letter_code
_entity_poly.pdbx_strand_id
1 'polypeptide(L)'
;MFPMRPSCIRLSRAATPLMSICIALAVATTQPQPNSVFASNSDSAIQVDNHESNSEVRYSVVLLRGTLPAEHDIPLTIVNEQAPTGASPVKVLTDGKRFKALVELSEGKNVIHLEHASTPTTELILTYKPSTNPHYVRLIWMTDQSGETDFATPDDSVTQDYENRLRTAALLMQTFTAERMKDLGYGPRTFALEHDENGQVIVHTWKGDEDKQDYYAQADNNRWWPRVRRWINEEHPDPMAKNVVLAAYTRKDPRTGKMLGHTALGGANLGLFGSASVFCWPRDIQSAMDVFQDDTAVDATHVHDDSAFRGTIWALASTTIGATLHETGHAMGLPHCTDNMGIMTRGFDHFHRVFTFTDPPSKHNQQSRQFSPPQEAYFSPVSASFLRWSPWFQLDATSHETSRPDVEVDEAAKLVRIHSDSGIPWIGFHSKDRIETFREYGSHDAEAADHPKSIELTFDEIQKMKPDTAIHRIVVVDSNGASQNVSLPQPSN
;
A
#
# COMPACT_ATOMS: atom_id res chain seq x y z
N MET A 1 -15.41 18.91 -20.75
CA MET A 1 -14.78 20.01 -21.49
C MET A 1 -13.45 20.29 -20.80
N PHE A 2 -12.35 19.70 -21.31
CA PHE A 2 -10.99 19.87 -20.76
C PHE A 2 -10.23 20.85 -21.66
N PRO A 3 -9.47 21.84 -21.14
CA PRO A 3 -8.72 22.73 -21.99
C PRO A 3 -7.41 22.07 -22.45
N MET A 4 -7.11 22.33 -23.73
CA MET A 4 -5.96 21.87 -24.50
C MET A 4 -4.62 22.36 -23.90
N ARG A 5 -3.57 21.52 -23.98
CA ARG A 5 -2.17 21.94 -23.77
C ARG A 5 -1.63 22.65 -25.01
N PRO A 6 -0.77 23.68 -24.87
CA PRO A 6 -0.07 24.27 -26.00
C PRO A 6 1.27 23.57 -26.31
N SER A 7 1.56 23.64 -27.59
CA SER A 7 2.67 23.19 -28.44
C SER A 7 4.12 23.29 -27.91
N CYS A 8 4.88 22.29 -28.32
CA CYS A 8 6.32 22.09 -28.14
C CYS A 8 7.13 23.08 -29.00
N ILE A 9 8.09 23.81 -28.40
CA ILE A 9 9.13 24.56 -29.10
C ILE A 9 10.49 23.95 -28.72
N ARG A 10 11.20 23.41 -29.72
CA ARG A 10 12.59 22.97 -29.59
C ARG A 10 13.51 24.18 -29.58
N LEU A 11 14.35 24.30 -28.56
CA LEU A 11 15.50 25.19 -28.55
C LEU A 11 16.75 24.40 -28.15
N SER A 12 17.66 24.27 -29.10
CA SER A 12 19.01 23.76 -28.93
C SER A 12 19.85 24.73 -28.10
N ARG A 13 20.54 24.25 -27.05
CA ARG A 13 21.64 24.99 -26.43
C ARG A 13 22.86 24.09 -26.23
N ALA A 14 23.99 24.66 -26.63
CA ALA A 14 25.32 24.08 -26.63
C ALA A 14 25.84 23.83 -25.21
N ALA A 15 26.60 22.74 -25.06
CA ALA A 15 27.31 22.38 -23.85
C ALA A 15 28.64 23.16 -23.76
N THR A 16 28.94 23.68 -22.56
CA THR A 16 30.28 24.14 -22.18
C THR A 16 30.61 23.47 -20.84
N PRO A 17 31.78 22.83 -20.67
CA PRO A 17 32.07 22.12 -19.43
C PRO A 17 32.70 23.08 -18.41
N LEU A 18 32.17 23.09 -17.18
CA LEU A 18 32.83 23.66 -16.02
C LEU A 18 33.36 22.52 -15.14
N MET A 19 34.66 22.57 -14.94
CA MET A 19 35.50 21.62 -14.24
C MET A 19 35.35 21.86 -12.73
N SER A 20 34.68 20.95 -12.00
CA SER A 20 34.63 20.98 -10.53
C SER A 20 35.72 20.08 -9.95
N ILE A 21 36.55 20.70 -9.11
CA ILE A 21 37.63 20.09 -8.33
C ILE A 21 37.00 19.38 -7.12
N CYS A 22 37.04 18.04 -7.11
CA CYS A 22 36.75 17.25 -5.91
C CYS A 22 38.05 16.97 -5.15
N ILE A 23 38.15 17.49 -3.93
CA ILE A 23 39.18 17.13 -2.95
C ILE A 23 38.77 15.79 -2.33
N ALA A 24 39.51 14.73 -2.65
CA ALA A 24 39.36 13.42 -2.03
C ALA A 24 40.23 13.34 -0.77
N LEU A 25 39.61 13.19 0.42
CA LEU A 25 40.31 12.73 1.62
C LEU A 25 40.57 11.22 1.48
N ALA A 26 41.84 10.84 1.42
CA ALA A 26 42.27 9.45 1.44
C ALA A 26 42.17 8.88 2.87
N VAL A 27 41.32 7.88 3.07
CA VAL A 27 41.40 6.97 4.21
C VAL A 27 42.13 5.72 3.74
N ALA A 28 43.27 5.43 4.36
CA ALA A 28 44.11 4.29 4.05
C ALA A 28 43.36 2.97 4.32
N THR A 29 43.11 2.19 3.28
CA THR A 29 42.61 0.82 3.38
C THR A 29 43.79 -0.14 3.41
N THR A 30 43.96 -0.84 4.53
CA THR A 30 44.84 -2.01 4.61
C THR A 30 44.17 -3.19 3.90
N GLN A 31 44.72 -3.60 2.75
CA GLN A 31 44.33 -4.83 2.06
C GLN A 31 44.78 -6.08 2.85
N PRO A 32 43.93 -7.09 3.06
CA PRO A 32 44.39 -8.44 3.34
C PRO A 32 44.56 -9.23 2.02
N GLN A 33 45.68 -9.95 1.93
CA GLN A 33 46.01 -10.93 0.90
C GLN A 33 45.12 -12.20 1.00
N PRO A 34 45.03 -13.03 -0.07
CA PRO A 34 43.96 -13.99 -0.24
C PRO A 34 44.23 -15.29 0.53
N ASN A 35 43.34 -15.64 1.45
CA ASN A 35 43.26 -16.99 1.99
C ASN A 35 42.32 -17.84 1.12
N SER A 36 42.86 -18.95 0.64
CA SER A 36 42.09 -20.06 0.08
C SER A 36 41.19 -20.72 1.13
N VAL A 37 40.16 -21.40 0.62
CA VAL A 37 39.30 -22.43 1.25
C VAL A 37 38.04 -21.91 1.95
N PHE A 38 36.91 -22.01 1.24
CA PHE A 38 35.76 -22.91 1.47
C PHE A 38 34.61 -22.33 0.65
N ALA A 39 34.26 -22.97 -0.48
CA ALA A 39 32.97 -22.71 -1.10
C ALA A 39 31.92 -23.12 -0.06
N SER A 40 31.18 -22.15 0.47
CA SER A 40 30.08 -22.43 1.40
C SER A 40 29.06 -23.32 0.69
N ASN A 41 28.56 -24.34 1.38
CA ASN A 41 27.41 -25.16 0.96
C ASN A 41 26.11 -24.35 0.74
N SER A 42 26.16 -23.01 0.74
CA SER A 42 25.02 -22.12 0.53
C SER A 42 24.56 -22.06 -0.93
N ASP A 43 25.44 -22.33 -1.89
CA ASP A 43 25.13 -22.21 -3.33
C ASP A 43 24.30 -23.38 -3.88
N SER A 44 23.97 -24.38 -3.05
CA SER A 44 23.23 -25.59 -3.47
C SER A 44 21.82 -25.73 -2.85
N ALA A 45 21.35 -24.75 -2.07
CA ALA A 45 20.05 -24.79 -1.40
C ALA A 45 19.12 -23.67 -1.88
N ILE A 46 17.82 -23.86 -1.68
CA ILE A 46 16.80 -22.83 -1.95
C ILE A 46 16.99 -21.72 -0.91
N GLN A 47 17.07 -20.48 -1.36
CA GLN A 47 17.20 -19.31 -0.49
C GLN A 47 15.87 -18.56 -0.44
N VAL A 48 15.39 -18.26 0.77
CA VAL A 48 14.28 -17.32 1.00
C VAL A 48 14.88 -15.99 1.44
N ASP A 49 14.59 -14.91 0.72
CA ASP A 49 15.28 -13.62 0.90
C ASP A 49 14.62 -12.72 1.94
N ASN A 50 13.31 -12.85 2.11
CA ASN A 50 12.51 -11.90 2.87
C ASN A 50 11.95 -12.46 4.18
N HIS A 51 12.26 -13.72 4.54
CA HIS A 51 11.89 -14.29 5.82
C HIS A 51 13.00 -15.19 6.36
N GLU A 52 13.26 -15.05 7.66
CA GLU A 52 14.17 -15.93 8.39
C GLU A 52 13.38 -17.04 9.08
N SER A 53 13.96 -18.23 9.14
CA SER A 53 13.33 -19.35 9.86
C SER A 53 13.26 -19.06 11.36
N ASN A 54 12.16 -19.45 11.99
CA ASN A 54 11.75 -19.14 13.35
C ASN A 54 11.39 -17.67 13.61
N SER A 55 11.17 -16.86 12.57
CA SER A 55 10.68 -15.48 12.74
C SER A 55 9.18 -15.41 13.03
N GLU A 56 8.76 -14.31 13.66
CA GLU A 56 7.36 -13.98 13.92
C GLU A 56 6.81 -13.06 12.81
N VAL A 57 5.57 -13.31 12.39
CA VAL A 57 4.82 -12.45 11.45
C VAL A 57 3.47 -12.07 12.04
N ARG A 58 2.96 -10.89 11.66
CA ARG A 58 1.74 -10.28 12.24
C ARG A 58 0.55 -10.20 11.26
N TYR A 59 0.65 -10.91 10.14
CA TYR A 59 -0.33 -10.96 9.05
C TYR A 59 -0.41 -12.40 8.52
N SER A 60 -1.59 -12.83 8.09
CA SER A 60 -1.91 -14.24 7.84
C SER A 60 -1.50 -14.75 6.45
N VAL A 61 -1.07 -13.87 5.55
CA VAL A 61 -0.60 -14.24 4.20
C VAL A 61 0.77 -13.64 3.94
N VAL A 62 1.80 -14.48 3.84
CA VAL A 62 3.16 -14.02 3.54
C VAL A 62 3.48 -14.17 2.07
N LEU A 63 4.22 -13.19 1.53
CA LEU A 63 4.90 -13.35 0.25
C LEU A 63 6.23 -14.03 0.56
N LEU A 64 6.52 -15.20 0.00
CA LEU A 64 7.87 -15.74 -0.04
C LEU A 64 8.50 -15.33 -1.37
N ARG A 65 9.69 -14.73 -1.32
CA ARG A 65 10.53 -14.51 -2.50
C ARG A 65 11.95 -14.95 -2.23
N GLY A 66 12.62 -15.42 -3.27
CA GLY A 66 13.91 -16.04 -3.08
C GLY A 66 14.56 -16.50 -4.38
N THR A 67 15.61 -17.30 -4.23
CA THR A 67 16.38 -17.85 -5.35
C THR A 67 16.58 -19.35 -5.26
N LEU A 68 16.57 -20.00 -6.41
CA LEU A 68 16.96 -21.38 -6.64
C LEU A 68 18.46 -21.44 -7.01
N PRO A 69 19.19 -22.51 -6.65
CA PRO A 69 20.61 -22.69 -7.01
C PRO A 69 20.90 -22.62 -8.51
N ALA A 70 20.02 -23.22 -9.31
CA ALA A 70 20.11 -23.23 -10.76
C ALA A 70 18.72 -23.15 -11.39
N GLU A 71 18.69 -22.79 -12.67
CA GLU A 71 17.49 -22.85 -13.47
C GLU A 71 17.19 -24.32 -13.78
N HIS A 72 15.93 -24.71 -13.63
CA HIS A 72 15.50 -26.09 -13.83
C HIS A 72 14.11 -26.11 -14.47
N ASP A 73 13.86 -27.15 -15.28
CA ASP A 73 12.55 -27.39 -15.90
C ASP A 73 11.52 -27.94 -14.91
N ILE A 74 11.96 -28.36 -13.72
CA ILE A 74 11.10 -28.89 -12.66
C ILE A 74 10.61 -27.74 -11.80
N PRO A 75 9.29 -27.64 -11.52
CA PRO A 75 8.76 -26.56 -10.71
C PRO A 75 9.15 -26.72 -9.23
N LEU A 76 9.41 -25.58 -8.57
CA LEU A 76 9.46 -25.51 -7.11
C LEU A 76 8.06 -25.76 -6.55
N THR A 77 7.96 -26.63 -5.55
CA THR A 77 6.73 -26.87 -4.79
C THR A 77 6.89 -26.29 -3.39
N ILE A 78 5.86 -25.60 -2.89
CA ILE A 78 5.83 -25.05 -1.54
C ILE A 78 4.60 -25.59 -0.82
N VAL A 79 4.79 -26.14 0.39
CA VAL A 79 3.71 -26.73 1.19
C VAL A 79 3.80 -26.20 2.61
N ASN A 80 2.72 -25.60 3.11
CA ASN A 80 2.55 -25.31 4.54
C ASN A 80 1.82 -26.48 5.20
N GLU A 81 2.48 -27.19 6.11
CA GLU A 81 1.86 -28.30 6.85
C GLU A 81 0.68 -27.88 7.72
N GLN A 82 0.67 -26.61 8.15
CA GLN A 82 -0.37 -26.00 8.95
C GLN A 82 -1.19 -25.00 8.14
N ALA A 83 -1.34 -25.22 6.83
CA ALA A 83 -2.19 -24.39 6.00
C ALA A 83 -3.63 -24.31 6.57
N PRO A 84 -4.29 -23.14 6.52
CA PRO A 84 -5.68 -23.00 6.97
C PRO A 84 -6.61 -24.02 6.28
N THR A 85 -7.67 -24.41 6.97
CA THR A 85 -8.65 -25.34 6.40
C THR A 85 -9.27 -24.77 5.13
N GLY A 86 -9.20 -25.50 4.03
CA GLY A 86 -9.71 -25.06 2.73
C GLY A 86 -8.74 -24.19 1.91
N ALA A 87 -7.52 -23.96 2.39
CA ALA A 87 -6.49 -23.30 1.60
C ALA A 87 -6.18 -24.08 0.31
N SER A 88 -6.04 -23.35 -0.79
CA SER A 88 -5.65 -23.94 -2.08
C SER A 88 -4.15 -24.24 -2.10
N PRO A 89 -3.69 -25.18 -2.95
CA PRO A 89 -2.25 -25.44 -3.11
C PRO A 89 -1.48 -24.18 -3.47
N VAL A 90 -0.30 -23.99 -2.85
CA VAL A 90 0.52 -22.79 -3.07
C VAL A 90 0.94 -22.67 -4.52
N LYS A 91 0.58 -21.56 -5.16
CA LYS A 91 1.06 -21.17 -6.47
C LYS A 91 2.46 -20.58 -6.34
N VAL A 92 3.38 -21.07 -7.16
CA VAL A 92 4.75 -20.56 -7.25
C VAL A 92 4.96 -19.97 -8.64
N LEU A 93 5.37 -18.70 -8.71
CA LEU A 93 5.89 -18.08 -9.92
C LEU A 93 7.40 -18.14 -9.92
N THR A 94 7.99 -18.44 -11.06
CA THR A 94 9.43 -18.44 -11.28
C THR A 94 9.82 -17.54 -12.45
N ASP A 95 11.00 -16.92 -12.35
CA ASP A 95 11.63 -16.14 -13.43
C ASP A 95 13.15 -16.34 -13.36
N GLY A 96 13.65 -17.19 -14.25
CA GLY A 96 15.01 -17.73 -14.16
C GLY A 96 15.21 -18.46 -12.82
N LYS A 97 16.18 -18.00 -12.03
CA LYS A 97 16.45 -18.54 -10.69
C LYS A 97 15.56 -17.97 -9.59
N ARG A 98 14.73 -16.96 -9.87
CA ARG A 98 13.94 -16.29 -8.83
C ARG A 98 12.59 -16.96 -8.66
N PHE A 99 12.04 -16.94 -7.45
CA PHE A 99 10.65 -17.34 -7.20
C PHE A 99 9.88 -16.33 -6.36
N LYS A 100 8.56 -16.32 -6.52
CA LYS A 100 7.58 -15.62 -5.67
C LYS A 100 6.41 -16.57 -5.40
N ALA A 101 5.92 -16.63 -4.17
CA ALA A 101 4.77 -17.44 -3.78
C ALA A 101 3.99 -16.77 -2.64
N LEU A 102 2.67 -16.90 -2.61
CA LEU A 102 1.83 -16.44 -1.51
C LEU A 102 1.43 -17.64 -0.63
N VAL A 103 1.78 -17.59 0.65
CA VAL A 103 1.54 -18.68 1.59
C VAL A 103 0.61 -18.20 2.70
N GLU A 104 -0.52 -18.88 2.83
CA GLU A 104 -1.49 -18.69 3.91
C GLU A 104 -1.01 -19.39 5.18
N LEU A 105 -1.14 -18.72 6.33
CA LEU A 105 -0.66 -19.16 7.63
C LEU A 105 -1.84 -19.35 8.60
N SER A 106 -1.78 -20.41 9.39
CA SER A 106 -2.65 -20.57 10.57
C SER A 106 -2.01 -19.89 11.79
N GLU A 107 -2.81 -19.48 12.78
CA GLU A 107 -2.27 -18.93 14.03
C GLU A 107 -1.30 -19.92 14.69
N GLY A 108 -0.17 -19.41 15.18
CA GLY A 108 0.90 -20.20 15.78
C GLY A 108 1.95 -20.66 14.77
N LYS A 109 2.52 -21.83 15.00
CA LYS A 109 3.67 -22.35 14.24
C LYS A 109 3.21 -22.92 12.89
N ASN A 110 3.86 -22.47 11.82
CA ASN A 110 3.71 -22.96 10.45
C ASN A 110 5.06 -23.48 9.95
N VAL A 111 5.10 -24.74 9.53
CA VAL A 111 6.25 -25.42 8.93
C VAL A 111 6.03 -25.45 7.42
N ILE A 112 6.86 -24.72 6.70
CA ILE A 112 6.76 -24.53 5.25
C ILE A 112 7.92 -25.27 4.59
N HIS A 113 7.60 -26.26 3.76
CA HIS A 113 8.56 -27.02 2.98
C HIS A 113 8.68 -26.43 1.59
N LEU A 114 9.90 -26.09 1.20
CA LEU A 114 10.27 -25.71 -0.16
C LEU A 114 10.98 -26.89 -0.80
N GLU A 115 10.32 -27.53 -1.76
CA GLU A 115 10.73 -28.79 -2.38
C GLU A 115 11.05 -28.57 -3.86
N HIS A 116 12.28 -28.91 -4.24
CA HIS A 116 12.70 -28.90 -5.63
C HIS A 116 13.57 -30.14 -5.90
N ALA A 117 13.35 -30.83 -7.03
CA ALA A 117 13.93 -32.16 -7.26
C ALA A 117 15.46 -32.20 -7.31
N SER A 118 16.12 -31.07 -7.57
CA SER A 118 17.59 -30.98 -7.65
C SER A 118 18.27 -30.56 -6.34
N THR A 119 17.51 -30.23 -5.29
CA THR A 119 18.04 -29.68 -4.04
C THR A 119 17.43 -30.39 -2.84
N PRO A 120 18.12 -30.45 -1.69
CA PRO A 120 17.46 -30.86 -0.45
C PRO A 120 16.25 -29.96 -0.14
N THR A 121 15.19 -30.55 0.44
CA THR A 121 14.04 -29.79 0.93
C THR A 121 14.52 -28.74 1.93
N THR A 122 14.08 -27.50 1.73
CA THR A 122 14.36 -26.38 2.64
C THR A 122 13.16 -26.16 3.54
N GLU A 123 13.37 -26.20 4.86
CA GLU A 123 12.32 -25.96 5.85
C GLU A 123 12.39 -24.50 6.33
N LEU A 124 11.27 -23.79 6.21
CA LEU A 124 11.05 -22.46 6.75
C LEU A 124 9.97 -22.55 7.84
N ILE A 125 10.31 -22.18 9.06
CA ILE A 125 9.35 -22.11 10.18
C ILE A 125 8.96 -20.66 10.38
N LEU A 126 7.67 -20.35 10.33
CA LEU A 126 7.13 -19.03 10.68
C LEU A 126 6.13 -19.16 11.81
N THR A 127 6.12 -18.20 12.74
CA THR A 127 5.07 -18.11 13.76
C THR A 127 4.15 -16.94 13.43
N TYR A 128 2.92 -17.23 13.03
CA TYR A 128 1.91 -16.19 12.86
C TYR A 128 1.29 -15.86 14.21
N LYS A 129 1.46 -14.61 14.63
CA LYS A 129 0.85 -14.05 15.83
C LYS A 129 -0.04 -12.87 15.45
N PRO A 130 -1.37 -13.01 15.52
CA PRO A 130 -2.30 -11.92 15.23
C PRO A 130 -1.93 -10.61 15.96
N SER A 131 -2.24 -9.48 15.33
CA SER A 131 -2.05 -8.18 15.97
C SER A 131 -2.97 -8.06 17.20
N THR A 132 -2.44 -7.53 18.30
CA THR A 132 -3.26 -7.19 19.48
C THR A 132 -3.75 -5.74 19.44
N ASN A 133 -3.45 -5.01 18.36
CA ASN A 133 -3.81 -3.61 18.19
C ASN A 133 -5.33 -3.44 18.18
N PRO A 134 -5.91 -2.58 19.03
CA PRO A 134 -7.33 -2.29 19.00
C PRO A 134 -7.77 -1.53 17.74
N HIS A 135 -6.85 -0.88 17.03
CA HIS A 135 -7.11 -0.17 15.78
C HIS A 135 -7.04 -1.12 14.57
N TYR A 136 -8.02 -1.04 13.68
CA TYR A 136 -8.13 -1.96 12.55
C TYR A 136 -8.78 -1.32 11.31
N VAL A 137 -8.67 -2.03 10.20
CA VAL A 137 -9.37 -1.75 8.95
C VAL A 137 -10.59 -2.67 8.85
N ARG A 138 -11.76 -2.05 8.68
CA ARG A 138 -13.06 -2.69 8.51
C ARG A 138 -13.44 -2.70 7.04
N LEU A 139 -13.76 -3.88 6.50
CA LEU A 139 -14.18 -4.05 5.10
C LEU A 139 -15.71 -4.05 5.02
N ILE A 140 -16.28 -3.24 4.13
CA ILE A 140 -17.72 -3.08 3.99
C ILE A 140 -18.13 -3.17 2.52
N TRP A 141 -18.99 -4.12 2.22
CA TRP A 141 -19.80 -4.16 1.01
C TRP A 141 -21.11 -3.41 1.27
N MET A 142 -21.21 -2.19 0.77
CA MET A 142 -22.37 -1.34 0.97
C MET A 142 -23.39 -1.57 -0.15
N THR A 143 -24.53 -2.12 0.22
CA THR A 143 -25.72 -2.22 -0.64
C THR A 143 -26.53 -0.92 -0.57
N ASP A 144 -27.49 -0.74 -1.47
CA ASP A 144 -28.49 0.31 -1.31
C ASP A 144 -29.63 -0.15 -0.40
N GLN A 145 -30.69 0.65 -0.25
CA GLN A 145 -31.85 0.28 0.56
C GLN A 145 -32.61 -0.96 0.05
N SER A 146 -32.30 -1.53 -1.11
CA SER A 146 -32.89 -2.81 -1.54
C SER A 146 -32.20 -4.01 -0.89
N GLY A 147 -30.92 -3.86 -0.54
CA GLY A 147 -30.07 -4.98 -0.07
C GLY A 147 -29.48 -5.82 -1.20
N GLU A 148 -29.58 -5.38 -2.45
CA GLU A 148 -28.98 -6.05 -3.61
C GLU A 148 -27.44 -6.03 -3.50
N THR A 149 -26.82 -7.20 -3.62
CA THR A 149 -25.38 -7.41 -3.40
C THR A 149 -24.57 -7.62 -4.67
N ASP A 150 -25.21 -7.68 -5.83
CA ASP A 150 -24.54 -7.97 -7.09
C ASP A 150 -23.58 -6.84 -7.49
N PHE A 151 -22.47 -7.22 -8.13
CA PHE A 151 -21.55 -6.29 -8.78
C PHE A 151 -21.61 -6.44 -10.29
N ALA A 152 -21.20 -5.38 -10.99
CA ALA A 152 -21.14 -5.38 -12.45
C ALA A 152 -20.17 -6.43 -12.99
N THR A 153 -20.64 -7.27 -13.92
CA THR A 153 -19.84 -8.30 -14.59
C THR A 153 -19.88 -8.09 -16.12
N PRO A 154 -18.86 -8.57 -16.86
CA PRO A 154 -18.88 -8.55 -18.32
C PRO A 154 -19.96 -9.46 -18.91
N ASP A 155 -20.27 -10.56 -18.22
CA ASP A 155 -21.28 -11.54 -18.59
C ASP A 155 -21.73 -12.36 -17.36
N ASP A 156 -22.69 -13.27 -17.57
CA ASP A 156 -23.28 -14.12 -16.53
C ASP A 156 -22.38 -15.28 -16.08
N SER A 157 -21.21 -15.48 -16.70
CA SER A 157 -20.28 -16.54 -16.30
C SER A 157 -19.48 -16.18 -15.04
N VAL A 158 -19.43 -14.90 -14.68
CA VAL A 158 -18.73 -14.43 -13.49
C VAL A 158 -19.60 -14.68 -12.25
N THR A 159 -19.09 -15.52 -11.35
CA THR A 159 -19.70 -15.74 -10.03
C THR A 159 -19.78 -14.44 -9.22
N GLN A 160 -20.93 -14.20 -8.57
CA GLN A 160 -21.18 -13.06 -7.68
C GLN A 160 -20.62 -13.31 -6.26
N ASP A 161 -19.30 -13.45 -6.15
CA ASP A 161 -18.57 -13.79 -4.92
C ASP A 161 -17.79 -12.60 -4.34
N TYR A 162 -18.46 -11.44 -4.20
CA TYR A 162 -17.84 -10.19 -3.76
C TYR A 162 -17.10 -10.32 -2.43
N GLU A 163 -17.61 -11.14 -1.52
CA GLU A 163 -17.07 -11.31 -0.17
C GLU A 163 -15.66 -11.88 -0.22
N ASN A 164 -15.48 -12.95 -1.00
CA ASN A 164 -14.18 -13.58 -1.21
C ASN A 164 -13.21 -12.63 -1.91
N ARG A 165 -13.67 -11.92 -2.95
CA ARG A 165 -12.82 -11.00 -3.70
C ARG A 165 -12.34 -9.81 -2.88
N LEU A 166 -13.23 -9.20 -2.09
CA LEU A 166 -12.88 -8.08 -1.21
C LEU A 166 -11.95 -8.55 -0.08
N ARG A 167 -12.23 -9.72 0.50
CA ARG A 167 -11.37 -10.36 1.50
C ARG A 167 -9.96 -10.62 0.95
N THR A 168 -9.85 -11.25 -0.22
CA THR A 168 -8.58 -11.54 -0.88
C THR A 168 -7.83 -10.26 -1.22
N ALA A 169 -8.50 -9.25 -1.79
CA ALA A 169 -7.87 -7.95 -2.06
C ALA A 169 -7.33 -7.30 -0.78
N ALA A 170 -8.05 -7.36 0.34
CA ALA A 170 -7.61 -6.84 1.62
C ALA A 170 -6.39 -7.57 2.19
N LEU A 171 -6.35 -8.90 2.08
CA LEU A 171 -5.17 -9.68 2.46
C LEU A 171 -3.96 -9.32 1.58
N LEU A 172 -4.13 -9.18 0.26
CA LEU A 172 -3.06 -8.71 -0.63
C LEU A 172 -2.58 -7.31 -0.29
N MET A 173 -3.50 -6.38 0.03
CA MET A 173 -3.17 -5.03 0.49
C MET A 173 -2.36 -5.05 1.80
N GLN A 174 -2.74 -5.92 2.74
CA GLN A 174 -2.04 -6.10 4.02
C GLN A 174 -0.63 -6.69 3.80
N THR A 175 -0.50 -7.74 3.00
CA THR A 175 0.78 -8.37 2.63
C THR A 175 1.68 -7.38 1.90
N PHE A 176 1.17 -6.70 0.87
CA PHE A 176 1.90 -5.65 0.14
C PHE A 176 2.49 -4.64 1.12
N THR A 177 1.67 -4.15 2.04
CA THR A 177 2.07 -3.12 2.99
C THR A 177 3.16 -3.63 3.92
N ALA A 178 3.01 -4.83 4.49
CA ALA A 178 4.00 -5.42 5.39
C ALA A 178 5.36 -5.61 4.69
N GLU A 179 5.36 -6.21 3.50
CA GLU A 179 6.58 -6.47 2.73
C GLU A 179 7.27 -5.17 2.30
N ARG A 180 6.51 -4.17 1.87
CA ARG A 180 7.09 -2.88 1.45
C ARG A 180 7.57 -2.04 2.62
N MET A 181 6.91 -2.09 3.78
CA MET A 181 7.41 -1.47 5.00
C MET A 181 8.72 -2.12 5.45
N LYS A 182 8.81 -3.47 5.38
CA LYS A 182 10.03 -4.21 5.69
C LYS A 182 11.18 -3.85 4.76
N ASP A 183 10.93 -3.78 3.45
CA ASP A 183 11.93 -3.44 2.44
C ASP A 183 12.52 -2.03 2.62
N LEU A 184 11.75 -1.12 3.21
CA LEU A 184 12.18 0.23 3.55
C LEU A 184 12.87 0.35 4.92
N GLY A 185 12.98 -0.76 5.68
CA GLY A 185 13.64 -0.79 6.98
C GLY A 185 12.72 -0.50 8.18
N TYR A 186 11.41 -0.36 7.98
CA TYR A 186 10.44 -0.09 9.06
C TYR A 186 9.90 -1.35 9.76
N GLY A 187 10.43 -2.52 9.40
CA GLY A 187 9.91 -3.83 9.79
C GLY A 187 8.60 -4.19 9.08
N PRO A 188 8.05 -5.40 9.30
CA PRO A 188 6.86 -5.88 8.61
C PRO A 188 5.56 -5.28 9.17
N ARG A 189 5.50 -3.95 9.28
CA ARG A 189 4.35 -3.21 9.81
C ARG A 189 3.27 -3.11 8.76
N THR A 190 2.04 -3.35 9.18
CA THR A 190 0.85 -3.26 8.34
C THR A 190 -0.36 -3.01 9.23
N PHE A 191 -1.49 -2.67 8.63
CA PHE A 191 -2.73 -2.48 9.37
C PHE A 191 -3.36 -3.81 9.76
N ALA A 192 -4.01 -3.86 10.93
CA ALA A 192 -4.83 -5.00 11.32
C ALA A 192 -6.12 -5.05 10.49
N LEU A 193 -6.58 -6.26 10.16
CA LEU A 193 -7.90 -6.51 9.60
C LEU A 193 -8.82 -7.04 10.72
N GLU A 194 -10.11 -6.79 10.61
CA GLU A 194 -11.10 -7.38 11.51
C GLU A 194 -11.24 -8.89 11.22
N HIS A 195 -11.20 -9.72 12.25
CA HIS A 195 -11.32 -11.18 12.13
C HIS A 195 -12.48 -11.71 12.96
N ASP A 196 -13.08 -12.81 12.51
CA ASP A 196 -14.06 -13.57 13.27
C ASP A 196 -13.40 -14.48 14.32
N GLU A 197 -14.22 -15.24 15.06
CA GLU A 197 -13.77 -16.19 16.08
C GLU A 197 -12.88 -17.31 15.51
N ASN A 198 -12.91 -17.55 14.19
CA ASN A 198 -12.11 -18.55 13.50
C ASN A 198 -10.84 -17.95 12.87
N GLY A 199 -10.58 -16.65 13.05
CA GLY A 199 -9.45 -15.97 12.46
C GLY A 199 -9.61 -15.66 10.96
N GLN A 200 -10.84 -15.70 10.42
CA GLN A 200 -11.12 -15.28 9.05
C GLN A 200 -11.42 -13.78 9.00
N VAL A 201 -10.86 -13.08 8.01
CA VAL A 201 -11.13 -11.66 7.79
C VAL A 201 -12.62 -11.43 7.49
N ILE A 202 -13.25 -10.52 8.23
CA ILE A 202 -14.66 -10.18 8.09
C ILE A 202 -14.87 -9.19 6.93
N VAL A 203 -15.87 -9.46 6.10
CA VAL A 203 -16.43 -8.51 5.14
C VAL A 203 -17.88 -8.26 5.53
N HIS A 204 -18.15 -7.05 6.03
CA HIS A 204 -19.50 -6.66 6.42
C HIS A 204 -20.36 -6.37 5.19
N THR A 205 -21.56 -6.94 5.13
CA THR A 205 -22.54 -6.56 4.11
C THR A 205 -23.60 -5.70 4.76
N TRP A 206 -23.52 -4.39 4.55
CA TRP A 206 -24.40 -3.42 5.20
C TRP A 206 -25.30 -2.71 4.21
N LYS A 207 -26.48 -2.38 4.69
CA LYS A 207 -27.55 -1.78 3.93
C LYS A 207 -27.49 -0.26 4.05
N GLY A 208 -27.30 0.41 2.92
CA GLY A 208 -27.41 1.86 2.83
C GLY A 208 -28.83 2.35 3.14
N ASP A 209 -28.92 3.62 3.52
CA ASP A 209 -30.15 4.29 3.93
C ASP A 209 -30.96 4.88 2.76
N GLU A 210 -30.47 4.77 1.52
CA GLU A 210 -31.09 5.36 0.32
C GLU A 210 -31.14 4.41 -0.87
N ASP A 211 -31.94 4.76 -1.88
CA ASP A 211 -31.98 4.06 -3.17
C ASP A 211 -30.69 4.30 -3.98
N LYS A 212 -30.27 3.32 -4.79
CA LYS A 212 -29.13 3.51 -5.70
C LYS A 212 -29.28 4.73 -6.60
N GLN A 213 -30.51 5.14 -6.96
CA GLN A 213 -30.76 6.34 -7.78
C GLN A 213 -30.37 7.63 -7.05
N ASP A 214 -30.60 7.71 -5.74
CA ASP A 214 -30.22 8.86 -4.93
C ASP A 214 -28.71 8.91 -4.76
N TYR A 215 -28.05 7.77 -4.53
CA TYR A 215 -26.59 7.68 -4.50
C TYR A 215 -25.96 8.09 -5.84
N TYR A 216 -26.56 7.73 -6.98
CA TYR A 216 -26.09 8.18 -8.29
C TYR A 216 -26.17 9.68 -8.49
N ALA A 217 -27.30 10.29 -8.12
CA ALA A 217 -27.46 11.74 -8.18
C ALA A 217 -26.43 12.47 -7.30
N GLN A 218 -25.99 11.85 -6.21
CA GLN A 218 -24.97 12.39 -5.31
C GLN A 218 -23.54 12.19 -5.79
N ALA A 219 -23.25 11.08 -6.49
CA ALA A 219 -21.95 10.87 -7.10
C ALA A 219 -21.68 11.95 -8.15
N ASP A 220 -22.71 12.34 -8.90
CA ASP A 220 -22.66 13.37 -9.94
C ASP A 220 -22.38 14.80 -9.43
N ASN A 221 -22.62 15.06 -8.15
CA ASN A 221 -22.44 16.37 -7.54
C ASN A 221 -21.42 16.38 -6.38
N ASN A 222 -20.54 15.37 -6.31
CA ASN A 222 -19.51 15.21 -5.29
C ASN A 222 -20.03 15.16 -3.84
N ARG A 223 -21.29 14.74 -3.62
CA ARG A 223 -21.88 14.59 -2.27
C ARG A 223 -21.88 13.16 -1.75
N TRP A 224 -21.55 12.20 -2.60
CA TRP A 224 -21.63 10.80 -2.24
C TRP A 224 -20.67 10.41 -1.09
N TRP A 225 -19.39 10.76 -1.19
CA TRP A 225 -18.43 10.49 -0.11
C TRP A 225 -18.83 11.08 1.25
N PRO A 226 -19.17 12.38 1.37
CA PRO A 226 -19.60 12.92 2.66
C PRO A 226 -20.93 12.33 3.15
N ARG A 227 -21.81 11.85 2.25
CA ARG A 227 -23.02 11.13 2.63
C ARG A 227 -22.70 9.76 3.24
N VAL A 228 -21.91 8.94 2.55
CA VAL A 228 -21.50 7.61 3.02
C VAL A 228 -20.74 7.72 4.34
N ARG A 229 -19.83 8.71 4.45
CA ARG A 229 -19.12 8.96 5.72
C ARG A 229 -20.08 9.30 6.86
N ARG A 230 -21.11 10.13 6.60
CA ARG A 230 -22.10 10.46 7.63
C ARG A 230 -22.84 9.21 8.06
N TRP A 231 -23.33 8.42 7.11
CA TRP A 231 -24.04 7.16 7.36
C TRP A 231 -23.21 6.20 8.23
N ILE A 232 -21.93 5.96 7.89
CA ILE A 232 -21.05 5.09 8.72
C ILE A 232 -20.89 5.63 10.14
N ASN A 233 -20.72 6.94 10.30
CA ASN A 233 -20.50 7.53 11.63
C ASN A 233 -21.77 7.57 12.48
N GLU A 234 -22.95 7.56 11.87
CA GLU A 234 -24.24 7.56 12.57
C GLU A 234 -24.67 6.13 12.92
N GLU A 235 -24.61 5.20 11.96
CA GLU A 235 -25.14 3.84 12.10
C GLU A 235 -24.11 2.83 12.63
N HIS A 236 -22.82 3.05 12.36
CA HIS A 236 -21.74 2.13 12.70
C HIS A 236 -20.53 2.82 13.36
N PRO A 237 -20.75 3.67 14.39
CA PRO A 237 -19.69 4.46 15.01
C PRO A 237 -18.63 3.56 15.63
N ASP A 238 -17.39 3.70 15.17
CA ASP A 238 -16.23 3.09 15.80
C ASP A 238 -14.99 3.97 15.59
N PRO A 239 -14.43 4.59 16.64
CA PRO A 239 -13.24 5.42 16.53
C PRO A 239 -11.97 4.62 16.22
N MET A 240 -11.98 3.30 16.43
CA MET A 240 -10.84 2.42 16.19
C MET A 240 -10.80 1.91 14.74
N ALA A 241 -11.89 2.03 13.98
CA ALA A 241 -11.99 1.56 12.61
C ALA A 241 -11.57 2.61 11.57
N LYS A 242 -10.76 2.20 10.59
CA LYS A 242 -10.77 2.80 9.24
C LYS A 242 -11.62 1.94 8.34
N ASN A 243 -12.54 2.55 7.60
CA ASN A 243 -13.53 1.83 6.81
C ASN A 243 -13.11 1.83 5.34
N VAL A 244 -13.04 0.65 4.74
CA VAL A 244 -12.91 0.44 3.29
C VAL A 244 -14.28 0.03 2.77
N VAL A 245 -14.91 0.91 2.00
CA VAL A 245 -16.27 0.70 1.49
C VAL A 245 -16.25 0.51 0.00
N LEU A 246 -16.81 -0.62 -0.44
CA LEU A 246 -17.15 -0.86 -1.83
C LEU A 246 -18.67 -0.82 -1.99
N ALA A 247 -19.14 0.04 -2.89
CA ALA A 247 -20.57 0.21 -3.14
C ALA A 247 -21.07 -0.79 -4.17
N ALA A 248 -21.87 -1.77 -3.74
CA ALA A 248 -22.39 -2.87 -4.56
C ALA A 248 -23.01 -2.39 -5.87
N TYR A 249 -23.80 -1.32 -5.78
CA TYR A 249 -24.56 -0.72 -6.86
C TYR A 249 -23.74 0.03 -7.92
N THR A 250 -22.41 -0.02 -7.89
CA THR A 250 -21.58 0.67 -8.89
C THR A 250 -21.64 -0.04 -10.24
N ARG A 251 -22.02 0.68 -11.30
CA ARG A 251 -22.12 0.08 -12.64
C ARG A 251 -21.99 1.11 -13.75
N LYS A 252 -21.71 0.64 -14.95
CA LYS A 252 -21.72 1.44 -16.17
C LYS A 252 -23.15 1.48 -16.72
N ASP A 253 -23.68 2.68 -16.99
CA ASP A 253 -24.95 2.84 -17.70
C ASP A 253 -24.76 2.40 -19.16
N PRO A 254 -25.42 1.33 -19.64
CA PRO A 254 -25.25 0.85 -21.00
C PRO A 254 -25.77 1.84 -22.06
N ARG A 255 -26.68 2.75 -21.70
CA ARG A 255 -27.25 3.73 -22.63
C ARG A 255 -26.32 4.93 -22.83
N THR A 256 -25.69 5.40 -21.75
CA THR A 256 -24.87 6.63 -21.79
C THR A 256 -23.37 6.36 -21.73
N GLY A 257 -22.96 5.15 -21.37
CA GLY A 257 -21.57 4.77 -21.11
C GLY A 257 -21.00 5.39 -19.84
N LYS A 258 -21.82 6.07 -19.02
CA LYS A 258 -21.38 6.78 -17.83
C LYS A 258 -21.25 5.81 -16.65
N MET A 259 -20.24 6.03 -15.80
CA MET A 259 -20.15 5.34 -14.51
C MET A 259 -21.14 5.92 -13.50
N LEU A 260 -21.94 5.04 -12.89
CA LEU A 260 -22.90 5.36 -11.85
C LEU A 260 -22.40 4.85 -10.50
N GLY A 261 -22.50 5.70 -9.47
CA GLY A 261 -22.08 5.34 -8.10
C GLY A 261 -20.58 5.03 -8.00
N HIS A 262 -19.76 5.66 -8.83
CA HIS A 262 -18.31 5.42 -8.85
C HIS A 262 -17.55 6.65 -8.38
N THR A 263 -16.63 6.44 -7.45
CA THR A 263 -15.63 7.40 -7.00
C THR A 263 -14.47 6.61 -6.41
N ALA A 264 -13.31 7.26 -6.32
CA ALA A 264 -12.17 6.82 -5.54
C ALA A 264 -11.81 8.02 -4.65
N LEU A 265 -12.26 7.97 -3.39
CA LEU A 265 -12.10 9.07 -2.45
C LEU A 265 -11.85 8.55 -1.04
N GLY A 266 -10.85 9.13 -0.38
CA GLY A 266 -10.45 8.75 0.95
C GLY A 266 -10.17 9.95 1.85
N GLY A 267 -10.30 9.73 3.15
CA GLY A 267 -10.03 10.74 4.16
C GLY A 267 -10.69 10.42 5.50
N ALA A 268 -10.24 11.09 6.57
CA ALA A 268 -10.77 10.90 7.92
C ALA A 268 -10.80 9.42 8.37
N ASN A 269 -11.92 8.72 8.25
CA ASN A 269 -12.09 7.31 8.61
C ASN A 269 -12.70 6.45 7.49
N LEU A 270 -12.71 6.94 6.24
CA LEU A 270 -13.34 6.29 5.09
C LEU A 270 -12.44 6.33 3.86
N GLY A 271 -12.16 5.18 3.27
CA GLY A 271 -11.82 5.01 1.86
C GLY A 271 -13.02 4.43 1.12
N LEU A 272 -13.56 5.15 0.14
CA LEU A 272 -14.74 4.77 -0.64
C LEU A 272 -14.33 4.49 -2.08
N PHE A 273 -14.69 3.32 -2.57
CA PHE A 273 -14.44 2.89 -3.94
C PHE A 273 -15.70 2.29 -4.58
N GLY A 274 -15.85 2.44 -5.89
CA GLY A 274 -16.95 1.80 -6.62
C GLY A 274 -16.63 0.34 -7.00
N SER A 275 -17.60 -0.56 -6.89
CA SER A 275 -17.43 -2.02 -7.11
C SER A 275 -17.31 -2.48 -8.58
N ALA A 276 -17.42 -1.59 -9.56
CA ALA A 276 -17.62 -1.96 -10.97
C ALA A 276 -16.48 -2.77 -11.63
N SER A 277 -15.35 -2.90 -10.96
CA SER A 277 -14.18 -3.67 -11.42
C SER A 277 -13.91 -4.92 -10.58
N VAL A 278 -14.73 -5.22 -9.56
CA VAL A 278 -14.50 -6.35 -8.64
C VAL A 278 -14.49 -7.69 -9.37
N PHE A 279 -15.19 -7.81 -10.50
CA PHE A 279 -15.18 -9.02 -11.34
C PHE A 279 -13.78 -9.49 -11.78
N CYS A 280 -12.79 -8.59 -11.82
CA CYS A 280 -11.41 -8.93 -12.17
C CYS A 280 -10.51 -9.18 -10.95
N TRP A 281 -11.00 -8.99 -9.73
CA TRP A 281 -10.22 -9.23 -8.51
C TRP A 281 -10.06 -10.73 -8.24
N PRO A 282 -8.94 -11.19 -7.66
CA PRO A 282 -8.78 -12.60 -7.32
C PRO A 282 -9.80 -13.05 -6.29
N ARG A 283 -10.25 -14.30 -6.41
CA ARG A 283 -11.28 -14.92 -5.55
C ARG A 283 -10.69 -15.58 -4.30
N ASP A 284 -9.42 -15.93 -4.37
CA ASP A 284 -8.64 -16.54 -3.30
C ASP A 284 -7.15 -16.17 -3.47
N ILE A 285 -6.35 -16.40 -2.44
CA ILE A 285 -4.93 -16.01 -2.43
C ILE A 285 -4.15 -16.65 -3.57
N GLN A 286 -4.44 -17.90 -3.93
CA GLN A 286 -3.69 -18.64 -4.93
C GLN A 286 -4.05 -18.19 -6.36
N SER A 287 -5.27 -17.69 -6.57
CA SER A 287 -5.71 -17.06 -7.83
C SER A 287 -5.09 -15.68 -8.09
N ALA A 288 -4.51 -15.02 -7.08
CA ALA A 288 -3.97 -13.66 -7.19
C ALA A 288 -2.89 -13.54 -8.27
N MET A 289 -1.94 -14.48 -8.28
CA MET A 289 -0.85 -14.49 -9.24
C MET A 289 -1.31 -14.80 -10.66
N ASP A 290 -2.38 -15.59 -10.84
CA ASP A 290 -2.98 -15.86 -12.15
C ASP A 290 -3.71 -14.63 -12.68
N VAL A 291 -4.52 -13.97 -11.85
CA VAL A 291 -5.18 -12.71 -12.19
C VAL A 291 -4.17 -11.63 -12.59
N PHE A 292 -3.06 -11.50 -11.85
CA PHE A 292 -2.01 -10.55 -12.16
C PHE A 292 -1.17 -10.90 -13.41
N GLN A 293 -1.41 -12.04 -14.03
CA GLN A 293 -0.80 -12.46 -15.29
C GLN A 293 -1.82 -12.58 -16.44
N ASP A 294 -3.11 -12.40 -16.18
CA ASP A 294 -4.18 -12.55 -17.16
C ASP A 294 -4.24 -11.33 -18.11
N ASP A 295 -3.76 -11.53 -19.33
CA ASP A 295 -3.75 -10.53 -20.40
C ASP A 295 -5.04 -10.50 -21.23
N THR A 296 -6.09 -11.19 -20.79
CA THR A 296 -7.42 -11.13 -21.43
C THR A 296 -7.88 -9.68 -21.52
N ALA A 297 -8.31 -9.29 -22.72
CA ALA A 297 -8.77 -7.93 -23.00
C ALA A 297 -10.08 -7.63 -22.27
N VAL A 298 -10.15 -6.46 -21.63
CA VAL A 298 -11.39 -5.97 -21.03
C VAL A 298 -12.25 -5.33 -22.12
N ASP A 299 -13.48 -5.83 -22.27
CA ASP A 299 -14.49 -5.18 -23.10
C ASP A 299 -15.12 -4.00 -22.35
N ALA A 300 -14.50 -2.84 -22.55
CA ALA A 300 -14.94 -1.58 -21.98
C ALA A 300 -16.33 -1.13 -22.50
N THR A 301 -17.00 -1.84 -23.41
CA THR A 301 -18.40 -1.53 -23.75
C THR A 301 -19.39 -2.07 -22.71
N HIS A 302 -19.04 -3.16 -22.03
CA HIS A 302 -19.88 -3.82 -21.03
C HIS A 302 -19.53 -3.40 -19.58
N VAL A 303 -18.25 -3.21 -19.30
CA VAL A 303 -17.75 -2.93 -17.94
C VAL A 303 -16.92 -1.66 -17.85
N HIS A 304 -16.61 -1.24 -16.62
CA HIS A 304 -15.69 -0.15 -16.35
C HIS A 304 -14.25 -0.60 -16.60
N ASP A 305 -13.50 0.18 -17.37
CA ASP A 305 -12.07 -0.04 -17.59
C ASP A 305 -11.26 1.09 -16.92
N ASP A 306 -10.93 0.89 -15.66
CA ASP A 306 -10.03 1.74 -14.87
C ASP A 306 -8.60 1.17 -14.81
N SER A 307 -8.14 0.55 -15.89
CA SER A 307 -6.81 -0.08 -15.95
C SER A 307 -5.68 0.90 -16.30
N ALA A 308 -5.91 2.21 -16.20
CA ALA A 308 -5.01 3.23 -16.73
C ALA A 308 -4.68 3.02 -18.23
N PHE A 309 -5.73 2.78 -19.03
CA PHE A 309 -5.71 2.57 -20.49
C PHE A 309 -4.98 1.29 -20.97
N ARG A 310 -4.61 0.38 -20.07
CA ARG A 310 -3.96 -0.90 -20.42
C ARG A 310 -4.94 -1.93 -20.97
N GLY A 311 -6.19 -1.89 -20.52
CA GLY A 311 -7.34 -2.62 -21.08
C GLY A 311 -7.29 -4.13 -20.96
N THR A 312 -6.69 -4.66 -19.90
CA THR A 312 -6.56 -6.11 -19.62
C THR A 312 -6.92 -6.43 -18.18
N ILE A 313 -7.26 -7.70 -17.90
CA ILE A 313 -7.66 -8.17 -16.56
C ILE A 313 -6.58 -7.88 -15.51
N TRP A 314 -5.32 -8.26 -15.76
CA TRP A 314 -4.22 -8.02 -14.82
C TRP A 314 -4.07 -6.54 -14.47
N ALA A 315 -4.24 -5.67 -15.46
CA ALA A 315 -4.02 -4.25 -15.32
C ALA A 315 -5.18 -3.58 -14.57
N LEU A 316 -6.41 -4.00 -14.86
CA LEU A 316 -7.60 -3.54 -14.16
C LEU A 316 -7.57 -3.97 -12.69
N ALA A 317 -7.23 -5.24 -12.41
CA ALA A 317 -7.09 -5.76 -11.06
C ALA A 317 -5.98 -5.00 -10.29
N SER A 318 -4.81 -4.83 -10.90
CA SER A 318 -3.70 -4.08 -10.30
C SER A 318 -4.10 -2.65 -9.95
N THR A 319 -4.66 -1.88 -10.90
CA THR A 319 -5.03 -0.47 -10.62
C THR A 319 -6.11 -0.39 -9.55
N THR A 320 -7.15 -1.21 -9.62
CA THR A 320 -8.33 -1.02 -8.77
C THR A 320 -8.13 -1.52 -7.34
N ILE A 321 -7.36 -2.60 -7.13
CA ILE A 321 -6.92 -3.00 -5.78
C ILE A 321 -5.93 -1.96 -5.23
N GLY A 322 -4.96 -1.52 -6.03
CA GLY A 322 -4.02 -0.49 -5.62
C GLY A 322 -4.69 0.83 -5.28
N ALA A 323 -5.69 1.26 -6.05
CA ALA A 323 -6.46 2.48 -5.80
C ALA A 323 -7.30 2.34 -4.52
N THR A 324 -7.83 1.15 -4.23
CA THR A 324 -8.48 0.89 -2.94
C THR A 324 -7.50 1.05 -1.77
N LEU A 325 -6.24 0.59 -1.93
CA LEU A 325 -5.18 0.83 -0.94
C LEU A 325 -4.81 2.31 -0.83
N HIS A 326 -4.81 3.06 -1.95
CA HIS A 326 -4.58 4.50 -1.98
C HIS A 326 -5.63 5.25 -1.15
N GLU A 327 -6.92 4.96 -1.36
CA GLU A 327 -7.99 5.59 -0.57
C GLU A 327 -7.95 5.18 0.90
N THR A 328 -7.53 3.95 1.18
CA THR A 328 -7.25 3.48 2.55
C THR A 328 -6.11 4.29 3.18
N GLY A 329 -5.05 4.59 2.41
CA GLY A 329 -3.96 5.47 2.81
C GLY A 329 -4.43 6.89 3.17
N HIS A 330 -5.34 7.46 2.39
CA HIS A 330 -5.98 8.74 2.73
C HIS A 330 -6.81 8.66 4.02
N ALA A 331 -7.54 7.57 4.25
CA ALA A 331 -8.24 7.33 5.52
C ALA A 331 -7.26 7.21 6.71
N MET A 332 -6.01 6.80 6.46
CA MET A 332 -4.94 6.77 7.45
C MET A 332 -4.20 8.10 7.60
N GLY A 333 -4.62 9.16 6.90
CA GLY A 333 -4.06 10.51 7.02
C GLY A 333 -2.93 10.83 6.05
N LEU A 334 -2.61 9.92 5.12
CA LEU A 334 -1.61 10.19 4.09
C LEU A 334 -2.15 11.17 3.05
N PRO A 335 -1.43 12.24 2.69
CA PRO A 335 -1.71 13.01 1.48
C PRO A 335 -1.12 12.31 0.24
N HIS A 336 -1.33 12.91 -0.93
CA HIS A 336 -0.50 12.59 -2.09
C HIS A 336 0.98 12.91 -1.82
N CYS A 337 1.88 12.15 -2.44
CA CYS A 337 3.32 12.43 -2.45
C CYS A 337 3.81 12.83 -3.86
N THR A 338 5.13 12.93 -4.04
CA THR A 338 5.76 13.32 -5.31
C THR A 338 6.41 12.16 -6.07
N ASP A 339 6.42 10.98 -5.46
CA ASP A 339 7.08 9.78 -5.97
C ASP A 339 6.11 8.96 -6.83
N ASN A 340 6.42 8.79 -8.12
CA ASN A 340 5.56 8.10 -9.09
C ASN A 340 5.39 6.59 -8.82
N MET A 341 6.30 5.97 -8.05
CA MET A 341 6.13 4.56 -7.62
C MET A 341 5.42 4.45 -6.26
N GLY A 342 5.13 5.59 -5.62
CA GLY A 342 4.37 5.66 -4.40
C GLY A 342 2.89 5.27 -4.61
N ILE A 343 2.35 4.43 -3.73
CA ILE A 343 0.91 4.11 -3.68
C ILE A 343 0.07 5.37 -3.57
N MET A 344 0.55 6.40 -2.87
CA MET A 344 -0.13 7.71 -2.74
C MET A 344 -0.02 8.60 -4.00
N THR A 345 0.44 8.06 -5.13
CA THR A 345 0.38 8.68 -6.47
C THR A 345 0.04 7.60 -7.51
N ARG A 346 0.68 7.53 -8.69
CA ARG A 346 0.42 6.52 -9.73
C ARG A 346 1.04 5.15 -9.43
N GLY A 347 1.78 4.98 -8.34
CA GLY A 347 2.34 3.68 -7.96
C GLY A 347 1.29 2.60 -7.77
N PHE A 348 0.05 2.97 -7.40
CA PHE A 348 -1.05 2.02 -7.30
C PHE A 348 -1.36 1.27 -8.61
N ASP A 349 -1.05 1.85 -9.79
CA ASP A 349 -1.22 1.16 -11.07
C ASP A 349 -0.31 -0.07 -11.19
N HIS A 350 0.74 -0.12 -10.38
CA HIS A 350 1.80 -1.13 -10.37
C HIS A 350 1.74 -2.05 -9.14
N PHE A 351 0.62 -2.07 -8.42
CA PHE A 351 0.40 -2.94 -7.25
C PHE A 351 0.80 -4.40 -7.48
N HIS A 352 0.43 -4.99 -8.64
CA HIS A 352 0.73 -6.39 -8.99
C HIS A 352 2.23 -6.73 -9.03
N ARG A 353 3.11 -5.73 -9.23
CA ARG A 353 4.54 -5.97 -9.45
C ARG A 353 5.25 -6.56 -8.23
N VAL A 354 4.70 -6.32 -7.04
CA VAL A 354 5.19 -6.95 -5.80
C VAL A 354 5.04 -8.46 -5.87
N PHE A 355 3.98 -8.95 -6.51
CA PHE A 355 3.60 -10.36 -6.55
C PHE A 355 4.07 -11.10 -7.81
N THR A 356 4.54 -10.38 -8.84
CA THR A 356 4.88 -10.94 -10.15
C THR A 356 6.28 -10.51 -10.60
N PHE A 357 6.71 -10.91 -11.81
CA PHE A 357 8.01 -10.53 -12.39
C PHE A 357 7.91 -9.69 -13.67
N THR A 358 6.75 -9.70 -14.33
CA THR A 358 6.54 -8.97 -15.59
C THR A 358 5.22 -8.25 -15.60
N ASP A 359 5.15 -7.13 -16.31
CA ASP A 359 3.87 -6.61 -16.81
C ASP A 359 3.48 -7.49 -18.01
N PRO A 360 2.34 -8.20 -17.99
CA PRO A 360 1.87 -8.94 -19.16
C PRO A 360 1.51 -8.00 -20.33
N PRO A 361 1.27 -8.54 -21.54
CA PRO A 361 0.77 -7.77 -22.67
C PRO A 361 -0.47 -6.93 -22.32
N SER A 362 -0.61 -5.78 -22.98
CA SER A 362 -1.70 -4.83 -22.81
C SER A 362 -1.88 -3.96 -24.06
N LYS A 363 -2.92 -3.12 -24.10
CA LYS A 363 -3.12 -2.14 -25.19
C LYS A 363 -1.93 -1.20 -25.36
N HIS A 364 -1.23 -0.85 -24.27
CA HIS A 364 -0.04 0.00 -24.30
C HIS A 364 1.21 -0.72 -24.78
N ASN A 365 1.37 -2.00 -24.41
CA ASN A 365 2.54 -2.79 -24.76
C ASN A 365 2.13 -4.19 -25.18
N GLN A 366 2.32 -4.51 -26.45
CA GLN A 366 1.91 -5.79 -27.05
C GLN A 366 2.80 -6.97 -26.64
N GLN A 367 3.92 -6.71 -25.95
CA GLN A 367 4.83 -7.74 -25.43
C GLN A 367 4.91 -7.64 -23.90
N SER A 368 5.14 -8.79 -23.25
CA SER A 368 5.46 -8.82 -21.82
C SER A 368 6.71 -7.97 -21.54
N ARG A 369 6.68 -7.21 -20.45
CA ARG A 369 7.76 -6.34 -20.02
C ARG A 369 8.28 -6.75 -18.66
N GLN A 370 9.55 -7.11 -18.60
CA GLN A 370 10.28 -7.26 -17.35
C GLN A 370 10.44 -5.90 -16.65
N PHE A 371 10.33 -5.90 -15.32
CA PHE A 371 10.60 -4.74 -14.48
C PHE A 371 11.66 -5.07 -13.43
N SER A 372 12.32 -4.03 -12.93
CA SER A 372 13.32 -4.13 -11.88
C SER A 372 12.73 -3.79 -10.51
N PRO A 373 13.35 -4.22 -9.39
CA PRO A 373 12.83 -3.95 -8.04
C PRO A 373 12.49 -2.47 -7.75
N PRO A 374 13.25 -1.44 -8.22
CA PRO A 374 12.88 -0.04 -8.06
C PRO A 374 11.57 0.39 -8.75
N GLN A 375 11.02 -0.48 -9.61
CA GLN A 375 9.76 -0.26 -10.33
C GLN A 375 8.60 -1.05 -9.71
N GLU A 376 8.82 -1.75 -8.58
CA GLU A 376 7.75 -2.28 -7.75
C GLU A 376 7.11 -1.14 -6.95
N ALA A 377 5.80 -1.15 -6.76
CA ALA A 377 5.12 -0.11 -5.99
C ALA A 377 5.42 -0.22 -4.50
N TYR A 378 5.38 0.90 -3.78
CA TYR A 378 5.60 0.97 -2.33
C TYR A 378 4.87 2.17 -1.70
N PHE A 379 4.77 2.22 -0.38
CA PHE A 379 4.51 3.50 0.30
C PHE A 379 5.79 4.32 0.30
N SER A 380 5.81 5.47 -0.38
CA SER A 380 7.02 6.31 -0.46
C SER A 380 7.67 6.54 0.92
N PRO A 381 8.99 6.75 1.05
CA PRO A 381 9.63 6.86 2.37
C PRO A 381 8.93 7.83 3.32
N VAL A 382 8.42 8.95 2.81
CA VAL A 382 7.63 9.90 3.59
C VAL A 382 6.30 9.34 4.10
N SER A 383 5.61 8.54 3.29
CA SER A 383 4.37 7.86 3.65
C SER A 383 4.63 6.69 4.60
N ALA A 384 5.64 5.87 4.33
CA ALA A 384 6.02 4.74 5.17
C ALA A 384 6.46 5.20 6.57
N SER A 385 7.31 6.22 6.63
CA SER A 385 7.75 6.87 7.86
C SER A 385 6.56 7.41 8.66
N PHE A 386 5.61 8.11 8.01
CA PHE A 386 4.38 8.56 8.68
C PHE A 386 3.55 7.39 9.22
N LEU A 387 3.33 6.36 8.38
CA LEU A 387 2.49 5.22 8.76
C LEU A 387 3.06 4.45 9.94
N ARG A 388 4.39 4.33 10.09
CA ARG A 388 5.02 3.69 11.27
C ARG A 388 4.50 4.24 12.60
N TRP A 389 4.16 5.53 12.64
CA TRP A 389 3.66 6.20 13.84
C TRP A 389 2.14 6.19 13.95
N SER A 390 1.42 5.77 12.91
CA SER A 390 -0.04 5.69 12.95
C SER A 390 -0.50 4.69 14.02
N PRO A 391 -1.55 4.99 14.80
CA PRO A 391 -2.17 4.03 15.71
C PRO A 391 -2.59 2.73 14.99
N TRP A 392 -2.97 2.82 13.72
CA TRP A 392 -3.38 1.67 12.89
C TRP A 392 -2.22 0.78 12.40
N PHE A 393 -0.96 1.16 12.64
CA PHE A 393 0.24 0.41 12.25
C PHE A 393 1.08 -0.03 13.45
N GLN A 394 0.59 0.24 14.66
CA GLN A 394 1.17 -0.35 15.85
C GLN A 394 0.87 -1.85 15.86
N LEU A 395 1.87 -2.65 16.23
CA LEU A 395 1.73 -4.12 16.20
C LEU A 395 0.96 -4.63 17.42
N ASP A 396 1.10 -3.93 18.55
CA ASP A 396 0.54 -4.31 19.83
C ASP A 396 -0.22 -3.16 20.48
N ALA A 397 -1.20 -3.49 21.34
CA ALA A 397 -1.93 -2.51 22.10
C ALA A 397 -1.00 -1.70 23.01
N THR A 398 -1.10 -0.38 22.94
CA THR A 398 -0.38 0.54 23.84
C THR A 398 -1.36 1.22 24.79
N SER A 399 -1.00 1.36 26.06
CA SER A 399 -1.83 1.96 27.12
C SER A 399 -1.60 3.47 27.33
N HIS A 400 -0.96 4.15 26.38
CA HIS A 400 -0.57 5.55 26.55
C HIS A 400 -1.75 6.50 26.42
N GLU A 401 -1.82 7.48 27.32
CA GLU A 401 -2.76 8.61 27.16
C GLU A 401 -2.38 9.40 25.90
N THR A 402 -3.39 9.70 25.08
CA THR A 402 -3.22 10.45 23.85
C THR A 402 -3.32 11.95 24.16
N SER A 403 -2.17 12.62 24.27
CA SER A 403 -2.11 14.09 24.16
C SER A 403 -1.70 14.44 22.73
N ARG A 404 -2.28 15.51 22.17
CA ARG A 404 -1.84 16.00 20.85
C ARG A 404 -0.58 16.85 21.02
N PRO A 405 0.35 16.81 20.06
CA PRO A 405 1.49 17.73 20.07
C PRO A 405 0.98 19.18 20.00
N ASP A 406 1.59 20.05 20.82
CA ASP A 406 1.37 21.49 20.77
C ASP A 406 2.27 22.10 19.69
N VAL A 407 1.69 22.98 18.86
CA VAL A 407 2.39 23.60 17.74
C VAL A 407 2.00 25.07 17.65
N GLU A 408 2.94 25.92 18.03
CA GLU A 408 2.80 27.38 17.99
C GLU A 408 3.52 27.94 16.76
N VAL A 409 2.83 28.78 15.98
CA VAL A 409 3.41 29.55 14.88
C VAL A 409 3.56 30.99 15.32
N ASP A 410 4.80 31.43 15.55
CA ASP A 410 5.14 32.80 15.93
C ASP A 410 5.56 33.59 14.69
N GLU A 411 4.60 34.29 14.06
CA GLU A 411 4.86 35.04 12.84
C GLU A 411 5.85 36.20 13.04
N ALA A 412 5.83 36.82 14.22
CA ALA A 412 6.69 37.96 14.55
C ALA A 412 8.15 37.50 14.68
N ALA A 413 8.38 36.38 15.36
CA ALA A 413 9.71 35.76 15.46
C ALA A 413 10.09 34.94 14.23
N LYS A 414 9.15 34.67 13.31
CA LYS A 414 9.30 33.77 12.15
C LYS A 414 9.76 32.36 12.54
N LEU A 415 9.11 31.82 13.58
CA LEU A 415 9.46 30.55 14.19
C LEU A 415 8.22 29.65 14.38
N VAL A 416 8.47 28.35 14.39
CA VAL A 416 7.51 27.33 14.79
C VAL A 416 8.07 26.62 16.01
N ARG A 417 7.32 26.62 17.12
CA ARG A 417 7.65 25.90 18.35
C ARG A 417 6.76 24.68 18.46
N ILE A 418 7.37 23.53 18.68
CA ILE A 418 6.68 22.24 18.75
C ILE A 418 7.02 21.62 20.10
N HIS A 419 6.01 21.14 20.80
CA HIS A 419 6.17 20.43 22.07
C HIS A 419 5.29 19.18 22.12
N SER A 420 5.84 18.07 22.62
CA SER A 420 5.09 16.86 22.95
C SER A 420 5.71 16.13 24.15
N ASP A 421 4.89 15.77 25.12
CA ASP A 421 5.31 14.99 26.29
C ASP A 421 5.77 13.57 25.93
N SER A 422 5.16 12.99 24.88
CA SER A 422 5.46 11.66 24.35
C SER A 422 6.69 11.67 23.42
N GLY A 423 7.18 12.85 23.00
CA GLY A 423 8.27 13.02 22.04
C GLY A 423 7.80 13.21 20.61
N ILE A 424 8.67 13.77 19.76
CA ILE A 424 8.38 14.20 18.39
C ILE A 424 9.27 13.41 17.42
N PRO A 425 8.86 12.20 16.99
CA PRO A 425 9.61 11.42 16.03
C PRO A 425 9.50 11.96 14.60
N TRP A 426 8.44 12.70 14.25
CA TRP A 426 8.17 12.97 12.84
C TRP A 426 7.54 14.34 12.59
N ILE A 427 8.05 15.04 11.57
CA ILE A 427 7.51 16.31 11.07
C ILE A 427 7.44 16.29 9.54
N GLY A 428 6.26 16.53 8.99
CA GLY A 428 5.99 16.63 7.56
C GLY A 428 5.80 18.08 7.11
N PHE A 429 6.32 18.39 5.91
CA PHE A 429 6.26 19.71 5.31
C PHE A 429 5.48 19.65 4.00
N HIS A 430 4.36 20.38 3.93
CA HIS A 430 3.38 20.24 2.86
C HIS A 430 3.28 21.51 2.02
N SER A 431 3.06 21.31 0.72
CA SER A 431 2.61 22.33 -0.20
C SER A 431 1.20 21.99 -0.65
N LYS A 432 0.24 22.89 -0.38
CA LYS A 432 -1.17 22.68 -0.70
C LYS A 432 -1.70 21.32 -0.22
N ASP A 433 -1.93 20.39 -1.14
CA ASP A 433 -2.53 19.08 -0.97
C ASP A 433 -1.52 17.92 -0.91
N ARG A 434 -0.22 18.18 -1.06
CA ARG A 434 0.82 17.14 -1.07
C ARG A 434 1.87 17.34 0.01
N ILE A 435 2.50 16.24 0.42
CA ILE A 435 3.72 16.30 1.23
C ILE A 435 4.95 16.43 0.33
N GLU A 436 5.83 17.36 0.66
CA GLU A 436 7.03 17.67 -0.14
C GLU A 436 8.29 17.03 0.44
N THR A 437 8.39 17.03 1.77
CA THR A 437 9.51 16.43 2.50
C THR A 437 9.10 16.20 3.96
N PHE A 438 9.95 15.48 4.71
CA PHE A 438 9.76 15.23 6.13
C PHE A 438 11.10 15.22 6.87
N ARG A 439 11.03 15.26 8.20
CA ARG A 439 12.12 14.94 9.10
C ARG A 439 11.65 13.84 10.05
N GLU A 440 12.48 12.81 10.19
CA GLU A 440 12.31 11.76 11.19
C GLU A 440 13.45 11.88 12.21
N TYR A 441 13.12 11.78 13.49
CA TYR A 441 14.04 11.90 14.62
C TYR A 441 14.05 10.58 15.39
N GLY A 442 15.24 10.07 15.71
CA GLY A 442 15.42 8.75 16.32
C GLY A 442 15.71 7.65 15.29
N SER A 443 16.14 6.49 15.77
CA SER A 443 16.37 5.31 14.92
C SER A 443 15.05 4.54 14.67
N HIS A 444 15.07 3.62 13.71
CA HIS A 444 13.92 2.76 13.41
C HIS A 444 13.54 1.82 14.57
N ASP A 445 14.48 1.62 15.50
CA ASP A 445 14.35 0.77 16.69
C ASP A 445 14.31 1.57 18.01
N ALA A 446 14.35 2.90 17.94
CA ALA A 446 14.41 3.76 19.12
C ALA A 446 13.13 3.65 19.94
N GLU A 447 13.29 3.51 21.26
CA GLU A 447 12.19 3.66 22.22
C GLU A 447 11.77 5.14 22.28
N ALA A 448 10.51 5.41 22.64
CA ALA A 448 9.96 6.77 22.69
C ALA A 448 10.78 7.75 23.56
N ALA A 449 11.60 7.25 24.49
CA ALA A 449 12.48 8.03 25.35
C ALA A 449 13.57 8.82 24.59
N ASP A 450 13.92 8.40 23.38
CA ASP A 450 14.98 9.02 22.58
C ASP A 450 14.48 10.15 21.66
N HIS A 451 13.15 10.34 21.57
CA HIS A 451 12.59 11.37 20.70
C HIS A 451 12.61 12.76 21.38
N PRO A 452 12.93 13.84 20.63
CA PRO A 452 12.95 15.18 21.17
C PRO A 452 11.56 15.58 21.66
N LYS A 453 11.47 16.11 22.88
CA LYS A 453 10.20 16.63 23.44
C LYS A 453 9.85 18.04 22.98
N SER A 454 10.85 18.78 22.49
CA SER A 454 10.66 20.14 21.97
C SER A 454 11.54 20.37 20.75
N ILE A 455 10.98 21.02 19.73
CA ILE A 455 11.68 21.39 18.50
C ILE A 455 11.31 22.84 18.16
N GLU A 456 12.31 23.63 17.77
CA GLU A 456 12.11 24.95 17.18
C GLU A 456 12.62 24.94 15.73
N LEU A 457 11.83 25.49 14.80
CA LEU A 457 12.19 25.64 13.39
C LEU A 457 11.92 27.07 12.93
N THR A 458 12.92 27.73 12.35
CA THR A 458 12.74 29.02 11.69
C THR A 458 12.07 28.84 10.33
N PHE A 459 11.33 29.86 9.86
CA PHE A 459 10.73 29.83 8.51
C PHE A 459 11.79 29.66 7.42
N ASP A 460 12.97 30.24 7.61
CA ASP A 460 14.10 30.08 6.68
C ASP A 460 14.62 28.63 6.64
N GLU A 461 14.71 27.94 7.78
CA GLU A 461 15.08 26.53 7.82
C GLU A 461 14.04 25.64 7.13
N ILE A 462 12.75 25.93 7.34
CA ILE A 462 11.65 25.24 6.67
C ILE A 462 11.74 25.44 5.15
N GLN A 463 11.91 26.68 4.69
CA GLN A 463 12.00 26.98 3.26
C GLN A 463 13.27 26.39 2.64
N LYS A 464 14.40 26.35 3.37
CA LYS A 464 15.65 25.70 2.90
C LYS A 464 15.50 24.21 2.65
N MET A 465 14.54 23.53 3.27
CA MET A 465 14.32 22.10 3.01
C MET A 465 13.80 21.85 1.59
N LYS A 466 13.05 22.80 1.04
CA LYS A 466 12.54 22.80 -0.33
C LYS A 466 12.59 24.21 -0.93
N PRO A 467 13.77 24.69 -1.36
CA PRO A 467 13.96 26.08 -1.78
C PRO A 467 13.00 26.53 -2.89
N ASP A 468 12.66 25.64 -3.81
CA ASP A 468 11.84 25.93 -4.99
C ASP A 468 10.33 25.74 -4.76
N THR A 469 9.91 25.31 -3.56
CA THR A 469 8.51 25.03 -3.24
C THR A 469 8.11 25.74 -1.96
N ALA A 470 7.05 26.56 -2.02
CA ALA A 470 6.48 27.19 -0.83
C ALA A 470 5.83 26.13 0.07
N ILE A 471 6.27 26.07 1.34
CA ILE A 471 5.66 25.21 2.36
C ILE A 471 4.53 25.99 3.03
N HIS A 472 3.32 25.43 2.99
CA HIS A 472 2.10 26.08 3.46
C HIS A 472 1.58 25.48 4.77
N ARG A 473 2.00 24.27 5.10
CA ARG A 473 1.49 23.54 6.27
C ARG A 473 2.56 22.61 6.83
N ILE A 474 2.59 22.51 8.15
CA ILE A 474 3.38 21.51 8.88
C ILE A 474 2.42 20.51 9.52
N VAL A 475 2.81 19.24 9.49
CA VAL A 475 2.14 18.15 10.20
C VAL A 475 3.14 17.56 11.18
N VAL A 476 2.79 17.53 12.46
CA VAL A 476 3.61 16.93 13.52
C VAL A 476 2.92 15.66 13.97
N VAL A 477 3.68 14.57 14.11
CA VAL A 477 3.22 13.31 14.71
C VAL A 477 4.09 13.03 15.93
N ASP A 478 3.44 12.69 17.03
CA ASP A 478 4.09 12.35 18.29
C ASP A 478 4.39 10.83 18.38
N SER A 479 5.11 10.39 19.42
CA SER A 479 5.46 8.96 19.58
C SER A 479 4.26 8.05 19.82
N ASN A 480 3.10 8.60 20.19
CA ASN A 480 1.85 7.86 20.40
C ASN A 480 0.96 7.86 19.15
N GLY A 481 1.41 8.49 18.05
CA GLY A 481 0.66 8.59 16.80
C GLY A 481 -0.40 9.68 16.76
N ALA A 482 -0.50 10.51 17.79
CA ALA A 482 -1.32 11.70 17.77
C ALA A 482 -0.67 12.74 16.84
N SER A 483 -1.51 13.45 16.07
CA SER A 483 -1.01 14.42 15.10
C SER A 483 -1.69 15.78 15.22
N GLN A 484 -0.96 16.81 14.82
CA GLN A 484 -1.44 18.19 14.74
C GLN A 484 -0.95 18.83 13.44
N ASN A 485 -1.85 19.58 12.80
CA ASN A 485 -1.60 20.25 11.53
C ASN A 485 -1.70 21.76 11.73
N VAL A 486 -0.70 22.52 11.29
CA VAL A 486 -0.73 24.00 11.37
C VAL A 486 -0.38 24.63 10.02
N SER A 487 -1.07 25.71 9.68
CA SER A 487 -0.77 26.47 8.46
C SER A 487 0.34 27.49 8.74
N LEU A 488 1.24 27.67 7.78
CA LEU A 488 2.28 28.69 7.84
C LEU A 488 1.81 29.99 7.15
N PRO A 489 2.28 31.16 7.60
CA PRO A 489 1.97 32.43 6.98
C PRO A 489 2.50 32.45 5.55
N GLN A 490 1.73 33.02 4.64
CA GLN A 490 2.15 33.17 3.26
C GLN A 490 2.95 34.47 3.10
N PRO A 491 4.03 34.48 2.32
CA PRO A 491 4.66 35.74 1.94
C PRO A 491 3.59 36.60 1.24
N SER A 492 3.38 37.83 1.71
CA SER A 492 2.52 38.78 1.03
C SER A 492 3.09 39.03 -0.37
N ASN A 493 2.31 38.69 -1.40
CA ASN A 493 2.63 38.94 -2.82
C ASN A 493 2.84 40.43 -3.10
#